data_AF-A0AA96VNE7-F1
#
_entry.id   AF-A0AA96VNE7-F1
#
_cell.length_a   1.000
_cell.length_b   1.000
_cell.length_c   1.000
_cell.angle_alpha   90.00
_cell.angle_beta   90.00
_cell.angle_gamma   90.00
#
_symmetry.space_group_name_H-M   'P 1'
#
loop_
_entity.id
_entity.type
_entity.pdbx_description
1 polymer ?
#
loop_
_entity_poly.entity_id
_entity_poly.type
_entity_poly.pdbx_seq_one_letter_code
_entity_poly.pdbx_strand_id
1 'polypeptide(L)'
;MGISTKKLEALVDEVVLPFEKFIIEDSRLARYLSDPEVAKVHNLAVAKLSIYIYSDIKRAYEYVQEAAKKHKIKEIPVENLREFYSLYFVLCREWNQKNMEVEDRFGKNLEVIEQFVYDSFSKENESKEEFFIYDSPTISQDMAKMHYGDDVKISALAFCAEGSIDELDIQDILESCGELADVVQDYNLEYNEAYFLNVKEYLDSYAKVLEKNFEFRDLGYSLSKLSALLEIHLESLPTHANKKKILVILNAIAEDLIGWTEAVLKEKTAVDIHYLDASLFSSIIQFEMMLTPASEEDDSLEFF
;
A
#
# COMPACT_ATOMS: atom_id res chain seq x y z
N MET A 1 -22.32 2.38 -2.48
CA MET A 1 -21.64 3.05 -3.60
C MET A 1 -20.14 2.93 -3.33
N GLY A 2 -19.38 2.34 -4.26
CA GLY A 2 -17.94 2.09 -4.10
C GLY A 2 -17.10 3.34 -4.40
N ILE A 3 -15.85 3.37 -3.91
CA ILE A 3 -14.88 4.43 -4.18
C ILE A 3 -14.48 4.29 -5.63
N SER A 4 -14.49 5.38 -6.38
CA SER A 4 -13.93 5.34 -7.73
C SER A 4 -12.43 5.08 -7.65
N THR A 5 -11.86 4.38 -8.62
CA THR A 5 -10.41 4.14 -8.74
C THR A 5 -9.57 5.40 -8.51
N LYS A 6 -9.95 6.53 -9.12
CA LYS A 6 -9.30 7.84 -8.92
C LYS A 6 -9.24 8.32 -7.46
N LYS A 7 -10.27 8.01 -6.69
CA LYS A 7 -10.32 8.38 -5.27
C LYS A 7 -9.46 7.42 -4.43
N LEU A 8 -9.42 6.14 -4.79
CA LEU A 8 -8.52 5.20 -4.14
C LEU A 8 -7.05 5.54 -4.42
N GLU A 9 -6.72 5.92 -5.65
CA GLU A 9 -5.41 6.46 -6.03
C GLU A 9 -5.05 7.69 -5.20
N ALA A 10 -5.95 8.68 -5.12
CA ALA A 10 -5.74 9.86 -4.29
C ALA A 10 -5.59 9.52 -2.80
N LEU A 11 -6.28 8.50 -2.28
CA LEU A 11 -6.13 8.08 -0.88
C LEU A 11 -4.75 7.48 -0.64
N VAL A 12 -4.24 6.69 -1.59
CA VAL A 12 -2.90 6.12 -1.50
C VAL A 12 -1.84 7.22 -1.58
N ASP A 13 -1.96 8.09 -2.57
CA ASP A 13 -1.00 9.17 -2.86
C ASP A 13 -0.96 10.26 -1.78
N GLU A 14 -2.12 10.68 -1.25
CA GLU A 14 -2.20 11.81 -0.32
C GLU A 14 -2.15 11.38 1.16
N VAL A 15 -2.34 10.08 1.47
CA VAL A 15 -2.39 9.59 2.86
C VAL A 15 -1.43 8.43 3.09
N VAL A 16 -1.55 7.33 2.33
CA VAL A 16 -0.84 6.08 2.64
C VAL A 16 0.66 6.24 2.44
N LEU A 17 1.12 6.59 1.23
CA LEU A 17 2.55 6.69 0.92
C LEU A 17 3.25 7.78 1.74
N PRO A 18 2.68 8.99 1.92
CA PRO A 18 3.32 10.01 2.75
C PRO A 18 3.45 9.61 4.22
N PHE A 19 2.42 8.94 4.77
CA PHE A 19 2.46 8.47 6.15
C PHE A 19 3.48 7.35 6.34
N GLU A 20 3.52 6.38 5.43
CA GLU A 20 4.49 5.28 5.46
C GLU A 20 5.93 5.79 5.43
N LYS A 21 6.25 6.69 4.50
CA LYS A 21 7.57 7.31 4.40
C LYS A 21 7.95 8.07 5.67
N PHE A 22 7.03 8.89 6.20
CA PHE A 22 7.25 9.60 7.47
C PHE A 22 7.56 8.65 8.63
N ILE A 23 6.82 7.54 8.73
CA ILE A 23 6.99 6.55 9.79
C ILE A 23 8.34 5.82 9.69
N ILE A 24 8.76 5.44 8.48
CA ILE A 24 10.04 4.74 8.24
C ILE A 24 11.23 5.64 8.58
N GLU A 25 11.13 6.94 8.30
CA GLU A 25 12.19 7.91 8.55
C GLU A 25 12.24 8.39 10.02
N ASP A 26 11.21 8.12 10.83
CA ASP A 26 11.17 8.54 12.23
C ASP A 26 12.14 7.73 13.12
N SER A 27 13.15 8.41 13.64
CA SER A 27 14.19 7.83 14.50
C SER A 27 13.65 7.10 15.74
N ARG A 28 12.46 7.45 16.24
CA ARG A 28 11.83 6.80 17.40
C ARG A 28 11.34 5.40 17.06
N LEU A 29 11.10 5.12 15.78
CA LEU A 29 10.66 3.83 15.27
C LEU A 29 11.78 3.00 14.64
N ALA A 30 12.99 3.56 14.47
CA ALA A 30 14.13 2.88 13.88
C ALA A 30 14.40 1.49 14.49
N ARG A 31 14.28 1.33 15.83
CA ARG A 31 14.48 0.03 16.50
C ARG A 31 13.44 -1.04 16.16
N TYR A 32 12.29 -0.62 15.62
CA TYR A 32 11.16 -1.49 15.28
C TYR A 32 11.06 -1.78 13.79
N LEU A 33 11.49 -0.82 12.96
CA LEU A 33 11.33 -0.84 11.51
C LEU A 33 12.68 -0.91 10.76
N SER A 34 13.80 -1.12 11.45
CA SER A 34 15.11 -1.28 10.80
C SER A 34 15.21 -2.54 9.94
N ASP A 35 14.40 -3.55 10.24
CA ASP A 35 14.28 -4.74 9.41
C ASP A 35 13.36 -4.44 8.22
N PRO A 36 13.86 -4.50 6.97
CA PRO A 36 13.06 -4.23 5.78
C PRO A 36 11.79 -5.08 5.69
N GLU A 37 11.82 -6.33 6.13
CA GLU A 37 10.63 -7.20 6.08
C GLU A 37 9.58 -6.77 7.11
N VAL A 38 10.00 -6.25 8.26
CA VAL A 38 9.08 -5.71 9.27
C VAL A 38 8.48 -4.38 8.81
N ALA A 39 9.30 -3.50 8.22
CA ALA A 39 8.83 -2.24 7.64
C ALA A 39 7.81 -2.50 6.52
N LYS A 40 8.10 -3.47 5.66
CA LYS A 40 7.24 -3.96 4.59
C LYS A 40 5.88 -4.39 5.11
N VAL A 41 5.84 -5.21 6.16
CA VAL A 41 4.57 -5.64 6.79
C VAL A 41 3.81 -4.47 7.43
N HIS A 42 4.51 -3.51 8.02
CA HIS A 42 3.88 -2.32 8.60
C HIS A 42 3.23 -1.43 7.52
N ASN A 43 3.89 -1.20 6.39
CA ASN A 43 3.32 -0.45 5.28
C ASN A 43 2.04 -1.12 4.77
N LEU A 44 2.06 -2.45 4.61
CA LEU A 44 0.85 -3.22 4.29
C LEU A 44 -0.32 -2.88 5.21
N ALA A 45 0.01 -2.70 6.48
CA ALA A 45 -0.95 -2.53 7.54
C ALA A 45 -1.63 -1.17 7.44
N VAL A 46 -0.86 -0.11 7.20
CA VAL A 46 -1.39 1.24 6.99
C VAL A 46 -2.31 1.28 5.77
N ALA A 47 -1.86 0.69 4.66
CA ALA A 47 -2.63 0.59 3.44
C ALA A 47 -3.95 -0.15 3.65
N LYS A 48 -3.89 -1.38 4.17
CA LYS A 48 -5.07 -2.23 4.44
C LYS A 48 -6.05 -1.53 5.36
N LEU A 49 -5.56 -0.89 6.43
CA LEU A 49 -6.40 -0.13 7.33
C LEU A 49 -7.17 0.96 6.59
N SER A 50 -6.49 1.79 5.80
CA SER A 50 -7.10 2.90 5.05
C SER A 50 -8.19 2.40 4.09
N ILE A 51 -7.96 1.25 3.45
CA ILE A 51 -8.91 0.62 2.53
C ILE A 51 -10.08 0.00 3.27
N TYR A 52 -9.84 -0.66 4.39
CA TYR A 52 -10.91 -1.30 5.16
C TYR A 52 -11.79 -0.26 5.84
N ILE A 53 -11.23 0.86 6.32
CA ILE A 53 -12.02 2.01 6.77
C ILE A 53 -13.01 2.43 5.67
N TYR A 54 -12.60 2.37 4.40
CA TYR A 54 -13.50 2.66 3.30
C TYR A 54 -14.52 1.52 3.02
N SER A 55 -14.01 0.30 2.84
CA SER A 55 -14.72 -0.80 2.18
C SER A 55 -15.40 -1.77 3.16
N ASP A 56 -14.77 -2.04 4.30
CA ASP A 56 -15.14 -3.05 5.27
C ASP A 56 -14.70 -2.67 6.70
N ILE A 57 -15.60 -2.02 7.43
CA ILE A 57 -15.33 -1.55 8.79
C ILE A 57 -15.07 -2.70 9.79
N LYS A 58 -15.62 -3.90 9.54
CA LYS A 58 -15.39 -5.06 10.41
C LYS A 58 -13.94 -5.50 10.31
N ARG A 59 -13.43 -5.61 9.08
CA ARG A 59 -12.01 -5.91 8.85
C ARG A 59 -11.09 -4.81 9.37
N ALA A 60 -11.45 -3.54 9.18
CA ALA A 60 -10.68 -2.42 9.74
C ALA A 60 -10.55 -2.56 11.27
N TYR A 61 -11.66 -2.89 11.93
CA TYR A 61 -11.70 -3.10 13.37
C TYR A 61 -10.80 -4.26 13.82
N GLU A 62 -10.92 -5.43 13.19
CA GLU A 62 -10.07 -6.61 13.47
C GLU A 62 -8.59 -6.26 13.31
N TYR A 63 -8.28 -5.50 12.26
CA TYR A 63 -6.94 -5.08 11.92
C TYR A 63 -6.31 -4.17 12.98
N VAL A 64 -7.04 -3.13 13.41
CA VAL A 64 -6.55 -2.23 14.48
C VAL A 64 -6.50 -2.96 15.83
N GLN A 65 -7.40 -3.91 16.10
CA GLN A 65 -7.35 -4.72 17.31
C GLN A 65 -6.08 -5.56 17.37
N GLU A 66 -5.71 -6.20 16.27
CA GLU A 66 -4.48 -6.97 16.18
C GLU A 66 -3.23 -6.08 16.30
N ALA A 67 -3.22 -4.94 15.59
CA ALA A 67 -2.15 -3.95 15.68
C ALA A 67 -1.98 -3.46 17.13
N ALA A 68 -3.07 -3.18 17.84
CA ALA A 68 -3.02 -2.73 19.22
C ALA A 68 -2.39 -3.76 20.16
N LYS A 69 -2.70 -5.04 19.98
CA LYS A 69 -2.04 -6.14 20.72
C LYS A 69 -0.54 -6.16 20.45
N LYS A 70 -0.13 -6.08 19.18
CA LYS A 70 1.28 -6.10 18.78
C LYS A 70 2.06 -4.89 19.27
N HIS A 71 1.48 -3.69 19.21
CA HIS A 71 2.10 -2.48 19.74
C HIS A 71 2.37 -2.59 21.25
N LYS A 72 1.43 -3.20 22.00
CA LYS A 72 1.62 -3.49 23.43
C LYS A 72 2.73 -4.52 23.66
N ILE A 73 2.77 -5.60 22.88
CA ILE A 73 3.82 -6.64 22.98
C ILE A 73 5.21 -6.06 22.66
N LYS A 74 5.31 -5.19 21.66
CA LYS A 74 6.56 -4.51 21.27
C LYS A 74 6.90 -3.32 22.17
N GLU A 75 6.07 -3.05 23.19
CA GLU A 75 6.26 -1.95 24.13
C GLU A 75 6.49 -0.59 23.43
N ILE A 76 5.76 -0.33 22.35
CA ILE A 76 5.84 0.96 21.66
C ILE A 76 5.29 2.03 22.61
N PRO A 77 6.04 3.12 22.88
CA PRO A 77 5.58 4.17 23.78
C PRO A 77 4.22 4.72 23.34
N VAL A 78 3.26 4.76 24.28
CA VAL A 78 1.90 5.26 24.00
C VAL A 78 1.91 6.70 23.50
N GLU A 79 2.85 7.53 23.97
CA GLU A 79 2.97 8.91 23.51
C GLU A 79 3.38 8.97 22.03
N ASN A 80 4.21 8.03 21.55
CA ASN A 80 4.51 7.93 20.11
C ASN A 80 3.27 7.47 19.33
N LEU A 81 2.56 6.45 19.83
CA LEU A 81 1.34 5.94 19.18
C LEU A 81 0.28 7.05 19.08
N ARG A 82 0.12 7.85 20.13
CA ARG A 82 -0.75 9.02 20.16
C ARG A 82 -0.43 9.98 19.02
N GLU A 83 0.84 10.36 18.86
CA GLU A 83 1.25 11.28 17.80
C GLU A 83 0.99 10.69 16.42
N PHE A 84 1.42 9.45 16.16
CA PHE A 84 1.27 8.81 14.86
C PHE A 84 -0.20 8.54 14.47
N TYR A 85 -1.04 8.08 15.41
CA TYR A 85 -2.47 7.93 15.14
C TYR A 85 -3.16 9.28 14.97
N SER A 86 -2.78 10.29 15.75
CA SER A 86 -3.31 11.65 15.55
C SER A 86 -3.01 12.13 14.14
N LEU A 87 -1.75 11.99 13.71
CA LEU A 87 -1.28 12.37 12.38
C LEU A 87 -2.03 11.63 11.26
N TYR A 88 -2.12 10.30 11.35
CA TYR A 88 -2.85 9.46 10.40
C TYR A 88 -4.32 9.90 10.27
N PHE A 89 -5.01 10.11 11.39
CA PHE A 89 -6.41 10.51 11.36
C PHE A 89 -6.62 11.92 10.80
N VAL A 90 -5.70 12.87 11.01
CA VAL A 90 -5.80 14.19 10.35
C VAL A 90 -5.65 14.05 8.85
N LEU A 91 -4.65 13.30 8.36
CA LEU A 91 -4.47 13.05 6.92
C LEU A 91 -5.73 12.43 6.29
N CYS A 92 -6.29 11.40 6.93
CA CYS A 92 -7.54 10.79 6.47
C CYS A 92 -8.69 11.79 6.43
N ARG A 93 -8.81 12.69 7.41
CA ARG A 93 -9.88 13.70 7.44
C ARG A 93 -9.70 14.77 6.37
N GLU A 94 -8.49 15.27 6.15
CA GLU A 94 -8.22 16.25 5.08
C GLU A 94 -8.51 15.65 3.71
N TRP A 95 -8.03 14.43 3.47
CA TRP A 95 -8.34 13.69 2.26
C TRP A 95 -9.85 13.50 2.10
N ASN A 96 -10.56 13.12 3.16
CA ASN A 96 -12.00 12.93 3.13
C ASN A 96 -12.76 14.22 2.81
N GLN A 97 -12.38 15.34 3.42
CA GLN A 97 -12.99 16.66 3.15
C GLN A 97 -12.78 17.12 1.70
N LYS A 98 -11.61 16.81 1.12
CA LYS A 98 -11.28 17.16 -0.27
C LYS A 98 -11.98 16.27 -1.30
N ASN A 99 -12.14 14.99 -0.99
CA ASN A 99 -12.52 13.97 -1.97
C ASN A 99 -13.94 13.39 -1.78
N MET A 100 -14.59 13.61 -0.64
CA MET A 100 -15.87 13.01 -0.26
C MET A 100 -16.89 14.06 0.21
N GLU A 101 -18.16 13.65 0.31
CA GLU A 101 -19.24 14.50 0.83
C GLU A 101 -19.24 14.49 2.37
N VAL A 102 -19.82 15.53 3.00
CA VAL A 102 -19.74 15.80 4.45
C VAL A 102 -20.33 14.68 5.35
N GLU A 103 -21.07 13.72 4.81
CA GLU A 103 -21.63 12.57 5.56
C GLU A 103 -21.35 11.21 4.89
N ASP A 104 -20.17 11.05 4.31
CA ASP A 104 -19.81 9.83 3.61
C ASP A 104 -19.45 8.66 4.55
N ARG A 105 -19.35 7.46 3.96
CA ARG A 105 -19.07 6.22 4.69
C ARG A 105 -17.66 6.21 5.32
N PHE A 106 -16.67 6.77 4.65
CA PHE A 106 -15.29 6.80 5.12
C PHE A 106 -15.17 7.63 6.39
N GLY A 107 -15.72 8.85 6.41
CA GLY A 107 -15.73 9.70 7.61
C GLY A 107 -16.37 9.01 8.83
N LYS A 108 -17.54 8.38 8.66
CA LYS A 108 -18.23 7.65 9.75
C LYS A 108 -17.41 6.46 10.25
N ASN A 109 -16.79 5.72 9.33
CA ASN A 109 -15.94 4.58 9.68
C ASN A 109 -14.65 5.02 10.37
N LEU A 110 -14.11 6.19 10.00
CA LEU A 110 -12.93 6.77 10.63
C LEU A 110 -13.18 7.07 12.11
N GLU A 111 -14.33 7.66 12.44
CA GLU A 111 -14.72 7.95 13.83
C GLU A 111 -14.81 6.67 14.70
N VAL A 112 -15.30 5.57 14.13
CA VAL A 112 -15.38 4.26 14.79
C VAL A 112 -14.00 3.70 15.09
N ILE A 113 -13.09 3.75 14.11
CA ILE A 113 -11.72 3.27 14.28
C ILE A 113 -10.93 4.15 15.26
N GLU A 114 -11.12 5.46 15.20
CA GLU A 114 -10.54 6.40 16.12
C GLU A 114 -10.97 6.12 17.57
N GLN A 115 -12.26 5.84 17.79
CA GLN A 115 -12.76 5.44 19.11
C GLN A 115 -12.06 4.18 19.61
N PHE A 116 -11.90 3.18 18.74
CA PHE A 116 -11.24 1.93 19.12
C PHE A 116 -9.76 2.12 19.47
N VAL A 117 -9.03 2.95 18.72
CA VAL A 117 -7.64 3.31 19.04
C VAL A 117 -7.57 3.98 20.42
N TYR A 118 -8.45 4.93 20.68
CA TYR A 118 -8.54 5.59 21.99
C TYR A 118 -8.79 4.56 23.11
N ASP A 119 -9.83 3.74 22.99
CA ASP A 119 -10.19 2.71 23.98
C ASP A 119 -9.02 1.72 24.24
N SER A 120 -8.18 1.51 23.23
CA SER A 120 -7.03 0.59 23.32
C SER A 120 -5.85 1.13 24.10
N PHE A 121 -5.65 2.46 24.13
CA PHE A 121 -4.40 3.08 24.60
C PHE A 121 -4.57 4.21 25.62
N SER A 122 -5.77 4.77 25.77
CA SER A 122 -6.04 5.88 26.69
C SER A 122 -5.79 5.49 28.14
N LYS A 123 -5.39 6.48 28.94
CA LYS A 123 -5.28 6.32 30.40
C LYS A 123 -6.65 6.38 31.07
N GLU A 124 -6.75 5.85 32.28
CA GLU A 124 -7.97 5.95 33.09
C GLU A 124 -8.30 7.43 33.35
N ASN A 125 -9.50 7.85 32.93
CA ASN A 125 -10.02 9.24 33.00
C ASN A 125 -9.42 10.25 31.99
N GLU A 126 -8.63 9.83 31.02
CA GLU A 126 -8.22 10.69 29.90
C GLU A 126 -9.35 10.73 28.86
N SER A 127 -9.81 11.91 28.45
CA SER A 127 -10.81 12.06 27.40
C SER A 127 -10.22 11.81 26.01
N LYS A 128 -11.09 11.56 25.01
CA LYS A 128 -10.67 11.34 23.62
C LYS A 128 -9.98 12.59 23.03
N GLU A 129 -10.48 13.77 23.39
CA GLU A 129 -9.94 15.06 23.00
C GLU A 129 -8.59 15.36 23.67
N GLU A 130 -8.33 14.83 24.87
CA GLU A 130 -7.01 14.90 25.51
C GLU A 130 -6.04 13.87 24.95
N PHE A 131 -6.54 12.71 24.54
CA PHE A 131 -5.73 11.67 23.93
C PHE A 131 -5.24 12.10 22.55
N PHE A 132 -6.12 12.51 21.64
CA PHE A 132 -5.70 12.92 20.29
C PHE A 132 -5.27 14.39 20.24
N ILE A 133 -4.09 14.64 19.68
CA ILE A 133 -3.45 15.96 19.69
C ILE A 133 -3.58 16.69 18.35
N TYR A 134 -4.78 16.69 17.76
CA TYR A 134 -5.02 17.19 16.41
C TYR A 134 -4.55 18.63 16.17
N ASP A 135 -4.75 19.51 17.16
CA ASP A 135 -4.38 20.93 17.08
C ASP A 135 -2.94 21.22 17.56
N SER A 136 -2.11 20.19 17.76
CA SER A 136 -0.74 20.35 18.23
C SER A 136 0.17 20.94 17.15
N PRO A 137 1.10 21.85 17.50
CA PRO A 137 2.15 22.30 16.58
C PRO A 137 2.98 21.15 16.00
N THR A 138 3.15 20.04 16.73
CA THR A 138 3.86 18.85 16.25
C THR A 138 3.15 18.26 15.03
N ILE A 139 1.83 18.05 15.12
CA ILE A 139 1.03 17.51 14.01
C ILE A 139 1.10 18.44 12.81
N SER A 140 0.94 19.75 13.01
CA SER A 140 1.07 20.72 11.91
C SER A 140 2.45 20.70 11.25
N GLN A 141 3.53 20.57 12.03
CA GLN A 141 4.89 20.47 11.50
C GLN A 141 5.14 19.16 10.75
N ASP A 142 4.64 18.05 11.25
CA ASP A 142 4.81 16.74 10.63
C ASP A 142 3.98 16.61 9.35
N MET A 143 2.76 17.17 9.33
CA MET A 143 1.97 17.32 8.11
C MET A 143 2.70 18.12 7.04
N ALA A 144 3.35 19.23 7.42
CA ALA A 144 4.14 20.03 6.48
C ALA A 144 5.34 19.26 5.91
N LYS A 145 5.85 18.21 6.57
CA LYS A 145 6.90 17.34 6.03
C LYS A 145 6.37 16.26 5.08
N MET A 146 5.09 15.90 5.21
CA MET A 146 4.43 14.86 4.41
C MET A 146 3.72 15.41 3.17
N HIS A 147 3.31 16.67 3.18
CA HIS A 147 2.95 17.38 1.96
C HIS A 147 4.24 17.59 1.16
N TYR A 148 4.63 16.59 0.39
CA TYR A 148 5.60 16.79 -0.67
C TYR A 148 5.01 17.86 -1.58
N GLY A 149 5.53 19.09 -1.47
CA GLY A 149 5.42 20.02 -2.57
C GLY A 149 5.91 19.31 -3.83
N ASP A 150 5.49 19.78 -5.00
CA ASP A 150 5.97 19.32 -6.32
C ASP A 150 7.52 19.28 -6.50
N ASP A 151 8.28 19.61 -5.45
CA ASP A 151 9.72 19.80 -5.35
C ASP A 151 10.55 18.52 -5.13
N VAL A 152 9.95 17.33 -4.95
CA VAL A 152 10.70 16.05 -4.83
C VAL A 152 10.31 15.04 -5.92
N LYS A 153 10.16 15.51 -7.16
CA LYS A 153 10.06 14.62 -8.33
C LYS A 153 11.47 14.28 -8.81
N ILE A 154 11.76 12.99 -8.91
CA ILE A 154 13.02 12.53 -9.49
C ILE A 154 12.74 12.16 -10.94
N SER A 155 13.26 12.92 -11.90
CA SER A 155 13.11 12.54 -13.31
C SER A 155 13.94 11.31 -13.64
N ALA A 156 13.46 10.49 -14.58
CA ALA A 156 14.20 9.32 -15.05
C ALA A 156 15.61 9.66 -15.57
N LEU A 157 15.74 10.81 -16.26
CA LEU A 157 17.02 11.28 -16.76
C LEU A 157 18.00 11.61 -15.62
N ALA A 158 17.53 12.24 -14.55
CA ALA A 158 18.35 12.54 -13.38
C ALA A 158 18.73 11.24 -12.65
N PHE A 159 17.76 10.38 -12.38
CA PHE A 159 17.96 9.10 -11.70
C PHE A 159 19.00 8.22 -12.38
N CYS A 160 18.90 8.03 -13.71
CA CYS A 160 19.87 7.23 -14.46
C CYS A 160 21.24 7.91 -14.58
N ALA A 161 21.31 9.25 -14.60
CA ALA A 161 22.58 9.98 -14.74
C ALA A 161 23.40 10.02 -13.43
N GLU A 162 22.73 9.97 -12.27
CA GLU A 162 23.36 9.95 -10.95
C GLU A 162 24.06 8.62 -10.63
N GLY A 163 23.90 7.60 -11.47
CA GLY A 163 24.43 6.26 -11.23
C GLY A 163 23.72 5.56 -10.07
N SER A 164 22.50 5.99 -9.75
CA SER A 164 21.65 5.44 -8.69
C SER A 164 21.17 4.01 -8.99
N ILE A 165 21.37 3.54 -10.22
CA ILE A 165 21.16 2.16 -10.68
C ILE A 165 22.23 1.81 -11.73
N ASP A 166 22.70 0.57 -11.75
CA ASP A 166 23.66 0.10 -12.75
C ASP A 166 22.98 -0.58 -13.95
N GLU A 167 23.72 -0.74 -15.06
CA GLU A 167 23.18 -1.28 -16.31
C GLU A 167 22.77 -2.75 -16.20
N LEU A 168 23.38 -3.54 -15.31
CA LEU A 168 23.00 -4.94 -15.11
C LEU A 168 21.66 -5.02 -14.38
N ASP A 169 21.47 -4.21 -13.34
CA ASP A 169 20.18 -4.12 -12.65
C ASP A 169 19.08 -3.58 -13.58
N ILE A 170 19.37 -2.61 -14.46
CA ILE A 170 18.43 -2.16 -15.50
C ILE A 170 18.05 -3.32 -16.43
N GLN A 171 19.03 -4.12 -16.86
CA GLN A 171 18.77 -5.26 -17.73
C GLN A 171 17.91 -6.32 -17.03
N ASP A 172 18.22 -6.66 -15.78
CA ASP A 172 17.44 -7.60 -14.95
C ASP A 172 15.97 -7.13 -14.83
N ILE A 173 15.75 -5.82 -14.64
CA ILE A 173 14.40 -5.23 -14.55
C ILE A 173 13.66 -5.38 -15.90
N LEU A 174 14.31 -5.02 -17.00
CA LEU A 174 13.72 -5.08 -18.34
C LEU A 174 13.37 -6.52 -18.73
N GLU A 175 14.24 -7.48 -18.42
CA GLU A 175 14.02 -8.90 -18.66
C GLU A 175 12.84 -9.41 -17.83
N SER A 176 12.85 -9.17 -16.51
CA SER A 176 11.76 -9.61 -15.61
C SER A 176 10.40 -9.02 -16.00
N CYS A 177 10.37 -7.75 -16.42
CA CYS A 177 9.14 -7.11 -16.91
C CYS A 177 8.65 -7.74 -18.22
N GLY A 178 9.56 -8.06 -19.14
CA GLY A 178 9.23 -8.72 -20.40
C GLY A 178 8.67 -10.13 -20.21
N GLU A 179 9.30 -10.93 -19.34
CA GLU A 179 8.83 -12.27 -19.03
C GLU A 179 7.44 -12.28 -18.37
N LEU A 180 7.19 -11.33 -17.45
CA LEU A 180 5.87 -11.15 -16.85
C LEU A 180 4.82 -10.80 -17.93
N ALA A 181 5.16 -9.86 -18.82
CA ALA A 181 4.28 -9.45 -19.90
C ALA A 181 3.94 -10.62 -20.83
N ASP A 182 4.94 -11.41 -21.22
CA ASP A 182 4.77 -12.57 -22.10
C ASP A 182 3.77 -13.58 -21.53
N VAL A 183 3.79 -13.82 -20.22
CA VAL A 183 2.83 -14.74 -19.58
C VAL A 183 1.45 -14.11 -19.43
N VAL A 184 1.36 -12.89 -18.91
CA VAL A 184 0.06 -12.25 -18.61
C VAL A 184 -0.72 -11.93 -19.89
N GLN A 185 -0.01 -11.61 -20.98
CA GLN A 185 -0.61 -11.18 -22.24
C GLN A 185 -0.71 -12.30 -23.29
N ASP A 186 -0.32 -13.54 -22.97
CA ASP A 186 -0.57 -14.68 -23.86
C ASP A 186 -2.01 -15.17 -23.76
N TYR A 187 -2.85 -14.58 -24.61
CA TYR A 187 -4.27 -14.92 -24.75
C TYR A 187 -4.54 -16.36 -25.24
N ASN A 188 -3.51 -17.14 -25.62
CA ASN A 188 -3.66 -18.54 -26.02
C ASN A 188 -3.56 -19.51 -24.83
N LEU A 189 -3.09 -19.04 -23.66
CA LEU A 189 -2.98 -19.88 -22.47
C LEU A 189 -4.34 -20.17 -21.87
N GLU A 190 -4.48 -21.38 -21.35
CA GLU A 190 -5.59 -21.70 -20.46
C GLU A 190 -5.33 -21.09 -19.08
N TYR A 191 -6.25 -20.24 -18.60
CA TYR A 191 -6.17 -19.62 -17.29
C TYR A 191 -6.47 -20.62 -16.14
N ASN A 192 -5.64 -21.65 -16.02
CA ASN A 192 -5.67 -22.68 -14.98
C ASN A 192 -4.69 -22.33 -13.86
N GLU A 193 -4.52 -23.23 -12.89
CA GLU A 193 -3.62 -23.01 -11.74
C GLU A 193 -2.18 -22.72 -12.16
N ALA A 194 -1.67 -23.44 -13.18
CA ALA A 194 -0.31 -23.25 -13.68
C ALA A 194 -0.11 -21.86 -14.29
N TYR A 195 -1.12 -21.29 -14.95
CA TYR A 195 -1.07 -19.90 -15.42
C TYR A 195 -0.86 -18.93 -14.25
N PHE A 196 -1.67 -19.03 -13.19
CA PHE A 196 -1.56 -18.11 -12.05
C PHE A 196 -0.28 -18.32 -11.25
N LEU A 197 0.22 -19.56 -11.16
CA LEU A 197 1.52 -19.86 -10.58
C LEU A 197 2.65 -19.19 -11.36
N ASN A 198 2.64 -19.27 -12.70
CA ASN A 198 3.65 -18.61 -13.52
C ASN A 198 3.61 -17.09 -13.34
N VAL A 199 2.41 -16.47 -13.39
CA VAL A 199 2.26 -15.01 -13.15
C VAL A 199 2.82 -14.62 -11.78
N LYS A 200 2.54 -15.40 -10.75
CA LYS A 200 3.06 -15.23 -9.39
C LYS A 200 4.59 -15.28 -9.37
N GLU A 201 5.19 -16.29 -9.99
CA GLU A 201 6.66 -16.46 -10.02
C GLU A 201 7.37 -15.31 -10.76
N TYR A 202 6.80 -14.82 -11.86
CA TYR A 202 7.36 -13.68 -12.58
C TYR A 202 7.17 -12.35 -11.83
N LEU A 203 6.05 -12.17 -11.12
CA LEU A 203 5.88 -11.03 -10.21
C LEU A 203 6.91 -11.07 -9.06
N ASP A 204 7.17 -12.24 -8.47
CA ASP A 204 8.19 -12.40 -7.42
C ASP A 204 9.59 -12.07 -7.94
N SER A 205 9.93 -12.55 -9.14
CA SER A 205 11.23 -12.25 -9.76
C SER A 205 11.37 -10.74 -9.98
N TYR A 206 10.35 -10.13 -10.58
CA TYR A 206 10.38 -8.70 -10.87
C TYR A 206 10.45 -7.85 -9.60
N ALA A 207 9.62 -8.17 -8.59
CA ALA A 207 9.66 -7.53 -7.28
C ALA A 207 11.05 -7.55 -6.65
N LYS A 208 11.71 -8.71 -6.65
CA LYS A 208 13.06 -8.87 -6.06
C LYS A 208 14.10 -8.01 -6.74
N VAL A 209 14.03 -7.84 -8.07
CA VAL A 209 14.98 -7.00 -8.79
C VAL A 209 14.73 -5.52 -8.47
N LEU A 210 13.46 -5.07 -8.44
CA LEU A 210 13.11 -3.70 -8.09
C LEU A 210 13.54 -3.34 -6.66
N GLU A 211 13.32 -4.24 -5.69
CA GLU A 211 13.63 -4.02 -4.28
C GLU A 211 15.15 -3.84 -4.00
N LYS A 212 16.04 -4.22 -4.93
CA LYS A 212 17.48 -3.90 -4.85
C LYS A 212 17.73 -2.39 -4.85
N ASN A 213 16.90 -1.63 -5.57
CA ASN A 213 17.01 -0.18 -5.66
C ASN A 213 16.16 0.48 -4.58
N PHE A 214 16.72 1.49 -3.90
CA PHE A 214 16.00 2.20 -2.84
C PHE A 214 14.77 2.94 -3.38
N GLU A 215 14.87 3.57 -4.54
CA GLU A 215 13.76 4.32 -5.14
C GLU A 215 12.65 3.38 -5.63
N PHE A 216 12.96 2.16 -6.06
CA PHE A 216 11.93 1.23 -6.57
C PHE A 216 11.40 0.24 -5.54
N ARG A 217 11.77 0.41 -4.27
CA ARG A 217 11.41 -0.52 -3.21
C ARG A 217 9.90 -0.61 -2.99
N ASP A 218 9.19 0.52 -3.04
CA ASP A 218 7.74 0.54 -2.82
C ASP A 218 6.97 -0.08 -4.00
N LEU A 219 7.49 0.11 -5.23
CA LEU A 219 6.98 -0.55 -6.43
C LEU A 219 7.20 -2.07 -6.36
N GLY A 220 8.43 -2.51 -6.09
CA GLY A 220 8.77 -3.92 -5.94
C GLY A 220 7.97 -4.57 -4.80
N TYR A 221 7.76 -3.83 -3.71
CA TYR A 221 6.94 -4.27 -2.61
C TYR A 221 5.49 -4.51 -3.02
N SER A 222 4.90 -3.56 -3.74
CA SER A 222 3.54 -3.67 -4.27
C SER A 222 3.39 -4.94 -5.12
N LEU A 223 4.37 -5.27 -5.95
CA LEU A 223 4.37 -6.51 -6.75
C LEU A 223 4.49 -7.78 -5.89
N SER A 224 5.35 -7.77 -4.87
CA SER A 224 5.43 -8.87 -3.89
C SER A 224 4.08 -9.15 -3.23
N LYS A 225 3.31 -8.10 -2.93
CA LYS A 225 1.96 -8.23 -2.37
C LYS A 225 1.01 -8.91 -3.35
N LEU A 226 1.03 -8.51 -4.62
CA LEU A 226 0.20 -9.13 -5.64
C LEU A 226 0.53 -10.62 -5.80
N SER A 227 1.83 -10.96 -5.81
CA SER A 227 2.31 -12.33 -5.83
C SER A 227 1.76 -13.14 -4.64
N ALA A 228 1.87 -12.62 -3.41
CA ALA A 228 1.35 -13.29 -2.23
C ALA A 228 -0.18 -13.50 -2.29
N LEU A 229 -0.93 -12.54 -2.84
CA LEU A 229 -2.38 -12.68 -3.05
C LEU A 229 -2.70 -13.79 -4.07
N LEU A 230 -1.91 -13.90 -5.14
CA LEU A 230 -2.05 -14.98 -6.11
C LEU A 230 -1.77 -16.34 -5.48
N GLU A 231 -0.74 -16.43 -4.62
CA GLU A 231 -0.38 -17.65 -3.90
C GLU A 231 -1.50 -18.12 -2.96
N ILE A 232 -2.03 -17.21 -2.12
CA ILE A 232 -3.11 -17.53 -1.17
C ILE A 232 -4.36 -18.06 -1.89
N HIS A 233 -4.67 -17.52 -3.08
CA HIS A 233 -5.89 -17.83 -3.81
C HIS A 233 -5.68 -18.79 -4.99
N LEU A 234 -4.49 -19.38 -5.13
CA LEU A 234 -4.03 -20.09 -6.32
C LEU A 234 -5.02 -21.15 -6.83
N GLU A 235 -5.53 -21.99 -5.93
CA GLU A 235 -6.49 -23.07 -6.27
C GLU A 235 -7.89 -22.52 -6.66
N SER A 236 -8.27 -21.35 -6.13
CA SER A 236 -9.60 -20.77 -6.31
C SER A 236 -9.70 -19.87 -7.56
N LEU A 237 -8.60 -19.21 -7.95
CA LEU A 237 -8.54 -18.27 -9.06
C LEU A 237 -9.06 -18.84 -10.40
N PRO A 238 -8.75 -20.09 -10.81
CA PRO A 238 -9.22 -20.67 -12.07
C PRO A 238 -10.75 -20.78 -12.17
N THR A 239 -11.45 -20.87 -11.04
CA THR A 239 -12.91 -21.05 -10.99
C THR A 239 -13.64 -19.88 -10.32
N HIS A 240 -12.90 -18.84 -9.93
CA HIS A 240 -13.44 -17.70 -9.19
C HIS A 240 -14.54 -16.96 -9.97
N ALA A 241 -15.61 -16.55 -9.27
CA ALA A 241 -16.75 -15.87 -9.88
C ALA A 241 -16.39 -14.57 -10.61
N ASN A 242 -15.36 -13.85 -10.11
CA ASN A 242 -14.82 -12.64 -10.72
C ASN A 242 -13.62 -12.87 -11.66
N LYS A 243 -13.31 -14.11 -12.07
CA LYS A 243 -12.11 -14.46 -12.87
C LYS A 243 -11.84 -13.51 -14.05
N LYS A 244 -12.88 -13.17 -14.82
CA LYS A 244 -12.71 -12.25 -15.96
C LYS A 244 -12.20 -10.87 -15.54
N LYS A 245 -12.69 -10.33 -14.42
CA LYS A 245 -12.27 -9.02 -13.90
C LYS A 245 -10.84 -9.09 -13.33
N ILE A 246 -10.53 -10.18 -12.63
CA ILE A 246 -9.19 -10.50 -12.12
C ILE A 246 -8.18 -10.47 -13.28
N LEU A 247 -8.45 -11.19 -14.37
CA LEU A 247 -7.58 -11.22 -15.55
C LEU A 247 -7.42 -9.83 -16.21
N VAL A 248 -8.50 -9.05 -16.28
CA VAL A 248 -8.43 -7.66 -16.79
C VAL A 248 -7.53 -6.79 -15.93
N ILE A 249 -7.61 -6.90 -14.59
CA ILE A 249 -6.75 -6.15 -13.68
C ILE A 249 -5.29 -6.60 -13.80
N LEU A 250 -5.02 -7.91 -13.86
CA LEU A 250 -3.66 -8.42 -14.07
C LEU A 250 -3.05 -7.91 -15.38
N ASN A 251 -3.82 -7.91 -16.46
CA ASN A 251 -3.37 -7.37 -17.74
C ASN A 251 -3.11 -5.85 -17.66
N ALA A 252 -3.99 -5.08 -17.02
CA ALA A 252 -3.80 -3.65 -16.84
C ALA A 252 -2.53 -3.35 -16.00
N ILE A 253 -2.30 -4.10 -14.92
CA ILE A 253 -1.08 -4.01 -14.12
C ILE A 253 0.16 -4.30 -14.96
N ALA A 254 0.14 -5.36 -15.79
CA ALA A 254 1.25 -5.67 -16.68
C ALA A 254 1.50 -4.56 -17.71
N GLU A 255 0.45 -4.00 -18.31
CA GLU A 255 0.55 -2.85 -19.24
C GLU A 255 1.16 -1.62 -18.57
N ASP A 256 0.71 -1.28 -17.36
CA ASP A 256 1.22 -0.16 -16.59
C ASP A 256 2.71 -0.35 -16.23
N LEU A 257 3.10 -1.57 -15.85
CA LEU A 257 4.49 -1.93 -15.54
C LEU A 257 5.39 -1.85 -16.78
N ILE A 258 4.93 -2.33 -17.94
CA ILE A 258 5.67 -2.18 -19.20
C ILE A 258 5.87 -0.70 -19.50
N GLY A 259 4.79 0.10 -19.47
CA GLY A 259 4.84 1.52 -19.75
C GLY A 259 5.81 2.26 -18.81
N TRP A 260 5.79 1.94 -17.52
CA TRP A 260 6.72 2.46 -16.53
C TRP A 260 8.16 2.07 -16.80
N THR A 261 8.41 0.79 -17.07
CA THR A 261 9.76 0.28 -17.31
C THR A 261 10.38 0.94 -18.55
N GLU A 262 9.57 1.09 -19.61
CA GLU A 262 9.98 1.78 -20.83
C GLU A 262 10.25 3.27 -20.57
N ALA A 263 9.32 3.98 -19.92
CA ALA A 263 9.47 5.42 -19.70
C ALA A 263 10.60 5.78 -18.72
N VAL A 264 10.83 4.97 -17.68
CA VAL A 264 11.82 5.24 -16.63
C VAL A 264 13.21 4.76 -17.02
N LEU A 265 13.36 3.53 -17.51
CA LEU A 265 14.69 2.92 -17.66
C LEU A 265 15.19 2.91 -19.10
N LYS A 266 14.30 2.64 -20.06
CA LYS A 266 14.66 2.51 -21.48
C LYS A 266 14.74 3.87 -22.17
N GLU A 267 13.62 4.58 -22.22
CA GLU A 267 13.46 5.86 -22.92
C GLU A 267 13.89 7.05 -22.07
N LYS A 268 13.80 6.92 -20.74
CA LYS A 268 14.17 7.96 -19.75
C LYS A 268 13.36 9.26 -19.93
N THR A 269 12.09 9.13 -20.27
CA THR A 269 11.15 10.22 -20.57
C THR A 269 10.27 10.59 -19.37
N ALA A 270 10.21 9.75 -18.33
CA ALA A 270 9.39 10.02 -17.15
C ALA A 270 9.87 11.26 -16.37
N VAL A 271 8.94 12.16 -16.08
CA VAL A 271 9.19 13.40 -15.30
C VAL A 271 9.37 13.10 -13.82
N ASP A 272 8.75 12.03 -13.34
CA ASP A 272 8.85 11.50 -12.00
C ASP A 272 8.96 9.98 -12.13
N ILE A 273 9.88 9.33 -11.43
CA ILE A 273 10.04 7.86 -11.46
C ILE A 273 9.00 7.15 -10.59
N HIS A 274 8.38 7.83 -9.64
CA HIS A 274 7.42 7.27 -8.68
C HIS A 274 5.96 7.36 -9.15
N TYR A 275 5.73 7.80 -10.39
CA TYR A 275 4.38 8.09 -10.89
C TYR A 275 3.42 6.89 -10.92
N LEU A 276 3.96 5.66 -10.92
CA LEU A 276 3.18 4.43 -10.97
C LEU A 276 2.77 3.93 -9.57
N ASP A 277 3.46 4.35 -8.50
CA ASP A 277 3.35 3.73 -7.17
C ASP A 277 1.90 3.73 -6.66
N ALA A 278 1.25 4.90 -6.68
CA ALA A 278 -0.12 5.04 -6.19
C ALA A 278 -1.14 4.27 -7.03
N SER A 279 -1.02 4.29 -8.36
CA SER A 279 -1.97 3.63 -9.27
C SER A 279 -1.79 2.12 -9.30
N LEU A 280 -0.55 1.62 -9.25
CA LEU A 280 -0.28 0.19 -9.12
C LEU A 280 -0.84 -0.33 -7.80
N PHE A 281 -0.53 0.35 -6.70
CA PHE A 281 -0.99 -0.06 -5.38
C PHE A 281 -2.52 -0.07 -5.30
N SER A 282 -3.18 0.98 -5.82
CA SER A 282 -4.64 1.03 -5.97
C SER A 282 -5.21 -0.15 -6.77
N SER A 283 -4.55 -0.56 -7.85
CA SER A 283 -4.96 -1.72 -8.65
C SER A 283 -4.84 -3.04 -7.89
N ILE A 284 -3.76 -3.22 -7.13
CA ILE A 284 -3.55 -4.40 -6.27
C ILE A 284 -4.59 -4.44 -5.14
N ILE A 285 -4.95 -3.28 -4.60
CA ILE A 285 -6.01 -3.18 -3.60
C ILE A 285 -7.35 -3.62 -4.19
N GLN A 286 -7.70 -3.13 -5.38
CA GLN A 286 -8.92 -3.54 -6.06
C GLN A 286 -8.93 -5.03 -6.33
N PHE A 287 -7.78 -5.60 -6.69
CA PHE A 287 -7.59 -7.04 -6.84
C PHE A 287 -7.90 -7.79 -5.55
N GLU A 288 -7.30 -7.39 -4.42
CA GLU A 288 -7.53 -7.97 -3.08
C GLU A 288 -9.02 -7.91 -2.69
N MET A 289 -9.68 -6.78 -2.95
CA MET A 289 -11.11 -6.61 -2.68
C MET A 289 -11.99 -7.55 -3.50
N MET A 290 -11.58 -7.94 -4.72
CA MET A 290 -12.34 -8.88 -5.56
C MET A 290 -12.22 -10.33 -5.11
N LEU A 291 -11.12 -10.68 -4.43
CA LEU A 291 -10.84 -12.01 -3.92
C LEU A 291 -11.48 -12.27 -2.55
N THR A 292 -11.83 -11.21 -1.85
CA THR A 292 -12.55 -11.28 -0.59
C THR A 292 -14.03 -11.61 -0.83
N PRO A 293 -14.55 -12.76 -0.35
CA PRO A 293 -15.98 -13.02 -0.42
C PRO A 293 -16.76 -12.03 0.46
N ALA A 294 -17.88 -11.52 -0.05
CA ALA A 294 -18.77 -10.60 0.67
C ALA A 294 -19.52 -11.26 1.84
N SER A 295 -19.37 -12.57 2.00
CA SER A 295 -20.02 -13.38 3.02
C SER A 295 -19.28 -14.71 3.12
N GLU A 296 -18.33 -14.85 4.04
CA GLU A 296 -18.08 -16.10 4.78
C GLU A 296 -17.08 -15.84 5.91
N GLU A 297 -17.47 -16.33 7.08
CA GLU A 297 -16.66 -16.51 8.28
C GLU A 297 -15.66 -17.65 8.05
N ASP A 298 -14.53 -17.65 8.78
CA ASP A 298 -13.35 -18.52 8.67
C ASP A 298 -12.43 -18.24 7.46
N ASP A 299 -11.12 -18.24 7.56
CA ASP A 299 -10.24 -18.80 8.58
C ASP A 299 -9.01 -17.90 8.78
N SER A 300 -8.41 -18.01 9.96
CA SER A 300 -7.14 -17.40 10.39
C SER A 300 -6.13 -17.14 9.25
N LEU A 301 -5.94 -15.88 8.87
CA LEU A 301 -4.71 -15.47 8.19
C LEU A 301 -3.63 -15.35 9.27
N GLU A 302 -2.74 -16.34 9.31
CA GLU A 302 -1.54 -16.32 10.14
C GLU A 302 -0.73 -15.04 9.85
N PHE A 303 -0.37 -14.35 10.93
CA PHE A 303 0.55 -13.22 10.92
C PHE A 303 1.81 -13.62 11.69
N PHE A 304 2.98 -13.23 11.16
CA PHE A 304 4.28 -13.35 11.84
C PHE A 304 4.62 -12.08 12.65
#